data_AF-A0AAJ2JHZ7-F1
#
_entry.id   AF-A0AAJ2JHZ7-F1
#
_cell.length_a   1.000
_cell.length_b   1.000
_cell.length_c   1.000
_cell.angle_alpha   90.00
_cell.angle_beta   90.00
_cell.angle_gamma   90.00
#
_symmetry.space_group_name_H-M   'P 1'
#
loop_
_entity.id
_entity.type
_entity.pdbx_description
1 polymer ?
#
loop_
_entity_poly.entity_id
_entity_poly.type
_entity_poly.pdbx_seq_one_letter_code
_entity_poly.pdbx_strand_id
1 'polypeptide(L)'
;MIVTGSNQKTYTEDDIQNALSLAEMRSTVLFNNKSQIVAPVNHPTQKHFRVLGKPSNAKLKGDPHDTNHDRCIAYLERFLKNAGDSFEIASFVPKFRAYIHKKTGRPAASIGESKTYELQTVFSAIAGSGYRWFTGPSARVIYPDGSYIESDLCGRATATFYPTRVKPNIVIEVIRSHPPDFDTFERLVELSKNNTFVLFFLIPENDDNSVESQFNRAWRKDRLQLRVSFYLMDGMFYEAAVHIPDSGTNRRGVYEQLVSGVLNTVRKEALSPEKYQATRSSPRTTITENPSKS
;
A
#
# COMPACT_ATOMS: atom_id res chain seq x y z
N MET A 1 -28.59 -18.44 3.56
CA MET A 1 -27.17 -18.36 3.13
C MET A 1 -26.26 -18.50 4.36
N ILE A 2 -25.13 -19.23 4.26
CA ILE A 2 -24.10 -19.28 5.32
C ILE A 2 -22.98 -18.29 4.94
N VAL A 3 -22.54 -17.49 5.90
CA VAL A 3 -21.50 -16.48 5.70
C VAL A 3 -20.43 -16.58 6.78
N THR A 4 -19.19 -16.27 6.45
CA THR A 4 -18.04 -16.33 7.38
C THR A 4 -17.50 -14.92 7.58
N GLY A 5 -17.36 -14.49 8.83
CA GLY A 5 -16.70 -13.24 9.17
C GLY A 5 -15.19 -13.34 9.07
N SER A 6 -14.51 -12.21 8.89
CA SER A 6 -13.05 -12.12 8.98
C SER A 6 -12.49 -12.51 10.36
N ASN A 7 -13.36 -12.60 11.37
CA ASN A 7 -13.07 -13.19 12.69
C ASN A 7 -13.18 -14.73 12.73
N GLN A 8 -13.33 -15.39 11.57
CA GLN A 8 -13.53 -16.84 11.39
C GLN A 8 -14.82 -17.41 11.98
N LYS A 9 -15.73 -16.56 12.48
CA LYS A 9 -17.05 -17.00 12.95
C LYS A 9 -18.00 -17.13 11.79
N THR A 10 -18.84 -18.16 11.82
CA THR A 10 -19.86 -18.41 10.81
C THR A 10 -21.21 -17.90 11.28
N TYR A 11 -21.98 -17.32 10.37
CA TYR A 11 -23.31 -16.79 10.63
C TYR A 11 -24.31 -17.31 9.58
N THR A 12 -25.55 -17.37 10.00
CA THR A 12 -26.73 -17.73 9.23
C THR A 12 -27.75 -16.59 9.29
N GLU A 13 -28.82 -16.70 8.52
CA GLU A 13 -29.87 -15.67 8.50
C GLU A 13 -30.63 -15.60 9.85
N ASP A 14 -30.65 -16.69 10.61
CA ASP A 14 -31.22 -16.73 11.95
C ASP A 14 -30.39 -15.93 12.96
N ASP A 15 -29.07 -15.84 12.76
CA ASP A 15 -28.21 -15.01 13.62
C ASP A 15 -28.50 -13.51 13.47
N ILE A 16 -29.11 -13.08 12.36
CA ILE A 16 -29.50 -11.68 12.12
C ILE A 16 -30.58 -11.24 13.14
N GLN A 17 -31.33 -12.20 13.69
CA GLN A 17 -32.36 -11.93 14.69
C GLN A 17 -31.77 -11.52 16.05
N ASN A 18 -30.55 -11.98 16.35
CA ASN A 18 -29.88 -11.66 17.60
C ASN A 18 -29.16 -10.31 17.50
N ALA A 19 -29.51 -9.38 18.39
CA ALA A 19 -28.94 -8.02 18.37
C ALA A 19 -27.41 -7.98 18.53
N LEU A 20 -26.84 -8.86 19.37
CA LEU A 20 -25.39 -8.95 19.57
C LEU A 20 -24.70 -9.51 18.34
N SER A 21 -25.22 -10.62 17.79
CA SER A 21 -24.70 -11.20 16.55
C SER A 21 -24.80 -10.21 15.38
N LEU A 22 -25.89 -9.44 15.29
CA LEU A 22 -26.06 -8.41 14.26
C LEU A 22 -25.05 -7.27 14.40
N ALA A 23 -24.79 -6.80 15.62
CA ALA A 23 -23.76 -5.79 15.86
C ALA A 23 -22.38 -6.30 15.46
N GLU A 24 -22.04 -7.54 15.83
CA GLU A 24 -20.78 -8.19 15.47
C GLU A 24 -20.65 -8.32 13.94
N MET A 25 -21.70 -8.83 13.27
CA MET A 25 -21.79 -8.96 11.81
C MET A 25 -21.65 -7.62 11.08
N ARG A 26 -22.16 -6.52 11.64
CA ARG A 26 -22.02 -5.17 11.05
C ARG A 26 -20.62 -4.57 11.24
N SER A 27 -19.91 -5.02 12.27
CA SER A 27 -18.55 -4.56 12.58
C SER A 27 -17.45 -5.39 11.90
N THR A 28 -17.82 -6.51 11.29
CA THR A 28 -16.92 -7.49 10.68
C THR A 28 -17.21 -7.60 9.19
N VAL A 29 -16.17 -7.81 8.37
CA VAL A 29 -16.37 -8.10 6.94
C VAL A 29 -16.86 -9.55 6.81
N LEU A 30 -18.00 -9.75 6.16
CA LEU A 30 -18.59 -11.07 5.96
C LEU A 30 -18.40 -11.54 4.52
N PHE A 31 -18.18 -12.84 4.34
CA PHE A 31 -18.00 -13.47 3.05
C PHE A 31 -19.00 -14.62 2.86
N ASN A 32 -19.57 -14.75 1.66
CA ASN A 32 -20.30 -15.96 1.30
C ASN A 32 -19.35 -17.07 0.81
N ASN A 33 -19.91 -18.24 0.49
CA ASN A 33 -19.16 -19.38 -0.06
C ASN A 33 -18.43 -19.11 -1.38
N LYS A 34 -18.77 -18.03 -2.09
CA LYS A 34 -18.08 -17.57 -3.31
C LYS A 34 -17.01 -16.51 -3.02
N SER A 35 -16.64 -16.32 -1.75
CA SER A 35 -15.72 -15.27 -1.29
C SER A 35 -16.18 -13.86 -1.66
N GLN A 36 -17.47 -13.61 -1.84
CA GLN A 36 -18.01 -12.27 -2.10
C GLN A 36 -18.34 -11.58 -0.78
N ILE A 37 -18.10 -10.28 -0.68
CA ILE A 37 -18.51 -9.50 0.50
C ILE A 37 -20.03 -9.50 0.58
N VAL A 38 -20.56 -9.73 1.77
CA VAL A 38 -21.98 -9.65 2.06
C VAL A 38 -22.22 -8.78 3.28
N ALA A 39 -23.43 -8.22 3.38
CA ALA A 39 -23.88 -7.49 4.56
C ALA A 39 -25.19 -8.08 5.08
N PRO A 40 -25.38 -8.13 6.42
CA PRO A 40 -26.64 -8.56 7.00
C PRO A 40 -27.71 -7.50 6.74
N VAL A 41 -28.83 -7.90 6.16
CA VAL A 41 -30.03 -7.09 5.98
C VAL A 41 -31.03 -7.52 7.04
N ASN A 42 -31.32 -6.62 7.99
CA ASN A 42 -32.35 -6.82 9.00
C ASN A 42 -33.59 -5.99 8.63
N HIS A 43 -34.31 -6.42 7.59
CA HIS A 43 -35.58 -5.80 7.19
C HIS A 43 -36.74 -6.48 7.96
N PRO A 44 -37.80 -5.74 8.36
CA PRO A 44 -38.91 -6.29 9.14
C PRO A 44 -39.58 -7.53 8.51
N THR A 45 -39.60 -7.59 7.18
CA THR A 45 -40.25 -8.67 6.42
C THR A 45 -39.30 -9.76 5.91
N GLN A 46 -37.99 -9.47 5.84
CA GLN A 46 -37.03 -10.43 5.30
C GLN A 46 -35.62 -10.17 5.83
N LYS A 47 -35.11 -11.13 6.60
CA LYS A 47 -33.72 -11.14 7.06
C LYS A 47 -32.92 -11.98 6.09
N HIS A 48 -31.88 -11.41 5.51
CA HIS A 48 -31.05 -12.09 4.52
C HIS A 48 -29.67 -11.46 4.45
N PHE A 49 -28.73 -12.12 3.76
CA PHE A 49 -27.44 -11.52 3.42
C PHE A 49 -27.50 -10.96 2.00
N ARG A 50 -27.18 -9.67 1.86
CA ARG A 50 -27.07 -9.03 0.55
C ARG A 50 -25.61 -9.01 0.14
N VAL A 51 -25.32 -9.49 -1.08
CA VAL A 51 -24.00 -9.34 -1.68
C VAL A 51 -23.71 -7.86 -1.91
N LEU A 52 -22.60 -7.38 -1.38
CA LEU A 52 -22.11 -6.03 -1.60
C LEU A 52 -21.21 -6.04 -2.82
N GLY A 53 -21.67 -5.32 -3.84
CA GLY A 53 -20.89 -5.03 -5.00
C GLY A 53 -20.83 -6.12 -6.06
N LYS A 54 -20.27 -5.77 -7.21
CA LYS A 54 -19.82 -6.73 -8.22
C LYS A 54 -18.30 -6.85 -8.06
N PRO A 55 -17.71 -8.06 -8.00
CA PRO A 55 -16.28 -8.17 -8.17
C PRO A 55 -15.91 -7.38 -9.42
N SER A 56 -14.99 -6.42 -9.31
CA SER A 56 -14.35 -5.95 -10.52
C SER A 56 -13.74 -7.19 -11.17
N ASN A 57 -13.82 -7.32 -12.49
CA ASN A 57 -13.26 -8.48 -13.19
C ASN A 57 -11.75 -8.63 -12.93
N ALA A 58 -11.11 -7.61 -12.35
CA ALA A 58 -9.81 -7.69 -11.72
C ALA A 58 -9.95 -8.12 -10.26
N LYS A 59 -9.91 -9.43 -10.02
CA LYS A 59 -8.97 -9.86 -8.97
C LYS A 59 -7.62 -9.37 -9.46
N LEU A 60 -6.89 -8.61 -8.65
CA LEU A 60 -5.45 -8.66 -8.73
C LEU A 60 -5.13 -10.16 -8.63
N LYS A 61 -4.91 -10.80 -9.77
CA LYS A 61 -4.22 -12.08 -9.80
C LYS A 61 -2.79 -11.72 -9.43
N GLY A 62 -2.57 -11.43 -8.15
CA GLY A 62 -1.28 -11.74 -7.55
C GLY A 62 -0.98 -13.15 -8.00
N ASP A 63 0.23 -13.34 -8.52
CA ASP A 63 0.74 -14.65 -8.93
C ASP A 63 0.22 -15.71 -7.93
N PRO A 64 -0.32 -16.84 -8.40
CA PRO A 64 -0.86 -17.87 -7.52
C PRO A 64 0.16 -18.22 -6.42
N HIS A 65 -0.14 -17.79 -5.18
CA HIS A 65 0.59 -18.12 -3.96
C HIS A 65 2.11 -18.17 -4.11
N ASP A 66 2.72 -17.05 -4.51
CA ASP A 66 4.16 -16.93 -4.38
C ASP A 66 4.54 -16.71 -2.92
N THR A 67 5.37 -17.61 -2.38
CA THR A 67 5.71 -17.58 -0.95
C THR A 67 6.38 -16.26 -0.54
N ASN A 68 7.04 -15.53 -1.43
CA ASN A 68 7.74 -14.28 -1.08
C ASN A 68 6.81 -13.09 -1.01
N HIS A 69 5.84 -13.00 -1.91
CA HIS A 69 4.81 -11.95 -1.89
C HIS A 69 3.97 -12.07 -0.61
N ASP A 70 3.45 -13.26 -0.32
CA ASP A 70 2.68 -13.54 0.89
C ASP A 70 3.54 -13.33 2.16
N ARG A 71 4.82 -13.74 2.16
CA ARG A 71 5.76 -13.47 3.26
C ARG A 71 6.00 -11.98 3.46
N CYS A 72 6.12 -11.21 2.39
CA CYS A 72 6.29 -9.76 2.47
C CYS A 72 5.06 -9.10 3.09
N ILE A 73 3.85 -9.48 2.66
CA ILE A 73 2.60 -8.99 3.25
C ILE A 73 2.56 -9.33 4.75
N ALA A 74 2.79 -10.59 5.11
CA ALA A 74 2.78 -11.02 6.51
C ALA A 74 3.87 -10.32 7.35
N TYR A 75 5.05 -10.10 6.76
CA TYR A 75 6.13 -9.36 7.38
C TYR A 75 5.71 -7.91 7.63
N LEU A 76 5.23 -7.19 6.62
CA LEU A 76 4.79 -5.80 6.71
C LEU A 76 3.65 -5.66 7.71
N GLU A 77 2.64 -6.52 7.65
CA GLU A 77 1.50 -6.52 8.56
C GLU A 77 1.98 -6.67 10.01
N ARG A 78 2.81 -7.67 10.30
CA ARG A 78 3.36 -7.88 11.65
C ARG A 78 4.20 -6.68 12.09
N PHE A 79 5.03 -6.14 11.20
CA PHE A 79 5.92 -5.03 11.48
C PHE A 79 5.11 -3.76 11.83
N LEU A 80 4.11 -3.45 11.03
CA LEU A 80 3.20 -2.32 11.20
C LEU A 80 2.28 -2.46 12.42
N LYS A 81 1.72 -3.65 12.67
CA LYS A 81 0.93 -3.93 13.89
C LYS A 81 1.76 -3.72 15.15
N ASN A 82 3.01 -4.20 15.16
CA ASN A 82 3.91 -4.04 16.30
C ASN A 82 4.40 -2.59 16.51
N ALA A 83 4.28 -1.74 15.49
CA ALA A 83 4.65 -0.33 15.58
C ALA A 83 3.62 0.51 16.36
N GLY A 84 2.36 0.08 16.37
CA GLY A 84 1.25 0.90 16.88
C GLY A 84 1.12 2.20 16.08
N ASP A 85 1.22 3.34 16.77
CA ASP A 85 1.27 4.68 16.19
C ASP A 85 2.71 5.21 16.00
N SER A 86 3.72 4.39 16.30
CA SER A 86 5.14 4.74 16.20
C SER A 86 5.74 4.27 14.87
N PHE A 87 5.09 4.67 13.76
CA PHE A 87 5.63 4.44 12.42
C PHE A 87 5.55 5.66 11.52
N GLU A 88 6.44 5.68 10.54
CA GLU A 88 6.50 6.68 9.49
C GLU A 88 6.88 6.03 8.15
N ILE A 89 6.49 6.71 7.08
CA ILE A 89 6.86 6.36 5.72
C ILE A 89 7.75 7.47 5.20
N ALA A 90 8.91 7.11 4.68
CA ALA A 90 9.91 8.04 4.20
C ALA A 90 10.22 7.78 2.72
N SER A 91 10.71 8.80 2.03
CA SER A 91 11.17 8.69 0.65
C SER A 91 12.49 9.43 0.47
N PHE A 92 13.28 9.02 -0.51
CA PHE A 92 14.49 9.74 -0.88
C PHE A 92 14.11 10.99 -1.64
N VAL A 93 14.46 12.16 -1.10
CA VAL A 93 14.21 13.46 -1.71
C VAL A 93 15.50 13.96 -2.36
N PRO A 94 15.47 14.32 -3.66
CA PRO A 94 16.59 14.96 -4.34
C PRO A 94 17.05 16.23 -3.63
N LYS A 95 18.36 16.36 -3.41
CA LYS A 95 19.02 17.62 -3.00
C LYS A 95 19.54 18.44 -4.19
N PHE A 96 19.12 18.07 -5.40
CA PHE A 96 19.47 18.70 -6.66
C PHE A 96 18.21 19.23 -7.36
N ARG A 97 18.39 20.07 -8.40
CA ARG A 97 17.26 20.55 -9.20
C ARG A 97 16.79 19.43 -10.12
N ALA A 98 15.79 18.68 -9.64
CA ALA A 98 15.18 17.61 -10.40
C ALA A 98 14.30 18.18 -11.52
N TYR A 99 14.42 17.62 -12.71
CA TYR A 99 13.45 17.78 -13.80
C TYR A 99 12.96 16.42 -14.27
N ILE A 100 11.82 16.40 -14.97
CA ILE A 100 11.29 15.17 -15.57
C ILE A 100 11.92 15.00 -16.94
N HIS A 101 12.73 13.96 -17.11
CA HIS A 101 13.47 13.73 -18.34
C HIS A 101 12.54 13.29 -19.47
N LYS A 102 12.49 14.07 -20.57
CA LYS A 102 11.50 13.91 -21.65
C LYS A 102 11.42 12.51 -22.27
N LYS A 103 12.55 11.79 -22.38
CA LYS A 103 12.56 10.43 -22.97
C LYS A 103 12.15 9.34 -21.98
N THR A 104 12.42 9.54 -20.70
CA THR A 104 12.23 8.49 -19.68
C THR A 104 11.03 8.73 -18.80
N GLY A 105 10.51 9.96 -18.75
CA GLY A 105 9.42 10.36 -17.85
C GLY A 105 9.80 10.35 -16.36
N ARG A 106 11.10 10.26 -16.03
CA ARG A 106 11.59 10.07 -14.65
C ARG A 106 12.37 11.28 -14.13
N PRO A 107 12.48 11.44 -12.80
CA PRO A 107 13.32 12.46 -12.20
C PRO A 107 14.79 12.31 -12.62
N ALA A 108 15.39 13.40 -13.09
CA ALA A 108 16.79 13.48 -13.47
C ALA A 108 17.44 14.74 -12.90
N ALA A 109 18.76 14.65 -12.65
CA ALA A 109 19.56 15.80 -12.24
C ALA A 109 19.92 16.65 -13.46
N SER A 110 19.98 17.96 -13.27
CA SER A 110 20.44 18.90 -14.28
C SER A 110 21.91 18.62 -14.66
N ILE A 111 22.31 19.02 -15.87
CA ILE A 111 23.69 18.79 -16.34
C ILE A 111 24.67 19.47 -15.37
N GLY A 112 25.65 18.71 -14.87
CA GLY A 112 26.67 19.19 -13.94
C GLY A 112 26.30 19.09 -12.45
N GLU A 113 25.09 18.66 -12.09
CA GLU A 113 24.71 18.44 -10.70
C GLU A 113 24.97 17.00 -10.25
N SER A 114 25.49 16.84 -9.04
CA SER A 114 25.65 15.53 -8.40
C SER A 114 24.32 15.02 -7.84
N LYS A 115 24.00 13.75 -8.09
CA LYS A 115 22.79 13.10 -7.57
C LYS A 115 22.95 12.78 -6.08
N THR A 116 22.62 13.73 -5.23
CA THR A 116 22.52 13.53 -3.79
C THR A 116 21.06 13.46 -3.37
N TYR A 117 20.77 12.59 -2.41
CA TYR A 117 19.44 12.38 -1.87
C TYR A 117 19.50 12.46 -0.35
N GLU A 118 18.42 12.93 0.26
CA GLU A 118 18.20 12.80 1.69
C GLU A 118 16.95 11.97 1.96
N LEU A 119 16.86 11.33 3.11
CA LEU A 119 15.64 10.65 3.51
C LEU A 119 14.72 11.66 4.20
N GLN A 120 13.50 11.85 3.69
CA GLN A 120 12.48 12.65 4.37
C GLN A 120 11.22 11.83 4.62
N THR A 121 10.56 12.13 5.73
CA THR A 121 9.26 11.58 6.06
C THR A 121 8.18 12.20 5.17
N VAL A 122 7.47 11.36 4.42
CA VAL A 122 6.35 11.74 3.54
C VAL A 122 4.99 11.42 4.17
N PHE A 123 4.99 10.57 5.19
CA PHE A 123 3.83 10.28 6.02
C PHE A 123 4.27 9.89 7.44
N SER A 124 3.53 10.32 8.46
CA SER A 124 3.73 9.85 9.83
C SER A 124 2.40 9.43 10.43
N ALA A 125 2.41 8.32 11.16
CA ALA A 125 1.31 8.02 12.05
C ALA A 125 1.21 9.10 13.14
N ILE A 126 -0.02 9.45 13.50
CA ILE A 126 -0.27 10.45 14.52
C ILE A 126 -0.26 9.80 15.89
N ALA A 127 0.48 10.40 16.81
CA ALA A 127 0.50 9.99 18.21
C ALA A 127 -0.92 9.88 18.79
N GLY A 128 -1.22 8.78 19.46
CA GLY A 128 -2.53 8.43 20.01
C GLY A 128 -3.53 7.91 18.97
N SER A 129 -3.18 7.84 17.69
CA SER A 129 -4.02 7.30 16.62
C SER A 129 -3.40 6.03 16.06
N GLY A 130 -3.63 4.90 16.73
CA GLY A 130 -3.25 3.59 16.21
C GLY A 130 -3.84 3.31 14.83
N TYR A 131 -3.22 2.39 14.11
CA TYR A 131 -3.75 1.88 12.84
C TYR A 131 -4.18 0.43 13.02
N ARG A 132 -5.38 0.12 12.53
CA ARG A 132 -5.83 -1.26 12.35
C ARG A 132 -5.48 -1.70 10.95
N TRP A 133 -4.81 -2.85 10.85
CA TRP A 133 -4.31 -3.41 9.61
C TRP A 133 -5.15 -4.61 9.17
N PHE A 134 -5.36 -4.73 7.86
CA PHE A 134 -6.20 -5.73 7.21
C PHE A 134 -5.48 -6.30 5.99
N THR A 135 -5.59 -7.60 5.76
CA THR A 135 -5.01 -8.33 4.62
C THR A 135 -6.06 -9.20 3.93
N GLY A 136 -5.74 -9.64 2.71
CA GLY A 136 -6.57 -10.56 1.91
C GLY A 136 -8.01 -10.05 1.75
N PRO A 137 -9.03 -10.90 1.92
CA PRO A 137 -10.42 -10.49 1.73
C PRO A 137 -10.88 -9.34 2.64
N SER A 138 -10.21 -9.13 3.79
CA SER A 138 -10.51 -8.03 4.72
C SER A 138 -9.92 -6.69 4.31
N ALA A 139 -8.97 -6.69 3.37
CA ALA A 139 -8.34 -5.49 2.81
C ALA A 139 -9.11 -4.88 1.63
N ARG A 140 -10.29 -5.44 1.30
CA ARG A 140 -11.10 -4.93 0.20
C ARG A 140 -11.64 -3.53 0.44
N VAL A 141 -11.55 -2.71 -0.59
CA VAL A 141 -12.09 -1.34 -0.60
C VAL A 141 -13.23 -1.26 -1.61
N ILE A 142 -14.42 -0.96 -1.12
CA ILE A 142 -15.65 -0.88 -1.92
C ILE A 142 -15.86 0.57 -2.39
N TYR A 143 -16.17 0.74 -3.68
CA TYR A 143 -16.46 2.02 -4.31
C TYR A 143 -17.98 2.30 -4.34
N PRO A 144 -18.41 3.55 -4.54
CA PRO A 144 -19.84 3.91 -4.56
C PRO A 144 -20.66 3.17 -5.62
N ASP A 145 -20.04 2.78 -6.74
CA ASP A 145 -20.67 2.01 -7.80
C ASP A 145 -20.79 0.50 -7.48
N GLY A 146 -20.37 0.10 -6.28
CA GLY A 146 -20.34 -1.28 -5.83
C GLY A 146 -19.20 -2.11 -6.43
N SER A 147 -18.29 -1.55 -7.22
CA SER A 147 -17.05 -2.26 -7.50
C SER A 147 -16.17 -2.31 -6.25
N TYR A 148 -15.17 -3.19 -6.24
CA TYR A 148 -14.14 -3.20 -5.20
C TYR A 148 -12.79 -3.59 -5.77
N ILE A 149 -11.73 -3.13 -5.11
CA ILE A 149 -10.38 -3.69 -5.23
C ILE A 149 -10.07 -4.51 -3.99
N GLU A 150 -9.23 -5.53 -4.14
CA GLU A 150 -8.67 -6.31 -3.03
C GLU A 150 -7.19 -5.99 -2.96
N SER A 151 -6.84 -5.02 -2.11
CA SER A 151 -5.45 -4.62 -1.88
C SER A 151 -4.69 -5.64 -1.04
N ASP A 152 -3.37 -5.68 -1.17
CA ASP A 152 -2.54 -6.60 -0.41
C ASP A 152 -2.58 -6.33 1.11
N LEU A 153 -2.47 -5.04 1.49
CA LEU A 153 -2.51 -4.61 2.89
C LEU A 153 -3.15 -3.22 3.01
N CYS A 154 -4.13 -3.09 3.90
CA CYS A 154 -4.83 -1.83 4.19
C CYS A 154 -4.70 -1.45 5.66
N GLY A 155 -4.49 -0.17 5.93
CA GLY A 155 -4.42 0.43 7.26
C GLY A 155 -5.49 1.50 7.44
N ARG A 156 -6.22 1.47 8.55
CA ARG A 156 -7.19 2.51 8.94
C ARG A 156 -6.86 3.07 10.30
N ALA A 157 -6.81 4.39 10.41
CA ALA A 157 -6.68 5.08 11.69
C ALA A 157 -7.88 4.74 12.60
N THR A 158 -7.63 4.34 13.85
CA THR A 158 -8.67 3.95 14.80
C THR A 158 -9.34 5.13 15.48
N ALA A 159 -8.67 6.29 15.53
CA ALA A 159 -9.15 7.50 16.19
C ALA A 159 -10.08 8.36 15.33
N THR A 160 -10.44 7.92 14.11
CA THR A 160 -11.30 8.67 13.19
C THR A 160 -12.37 7.79 12.56
N PHE A 161 -13.58 8.33 12.45
CA PHE A 161 -14.67 7.64 11.76
C PHE A 161 -14.47 7.59 10.24
N TYR A 162 -13.88 8.62 9.63
CA TYR A 162 -13.59 8.70 8.19
C TYR A 162 -12.16 9.19 7.95
N PRO A 163 -11.51 8.82 6.82
CA PRO A 163 -10.15 9.27 6.52
C PRO A 163 -10.12 10.77 6.27
N THR A 164 -9.12 11.44 6.83
CA THR A 164 -8.89 12.88 6.65
C THR A 164 -7.50 13.09 6.08
N ARG A 165 -7.21 14.27 5.54
CA ARG A 165 -5.86 14.59 5.04
C ARG A 165 -4.77 14.40 6.10
N VAL A 166 -5.11 14.65 7.38
CA VAL A 166 -4.21 14.53 8.52
C VAL A 166 -4.12 13.08 9.00
N LYS A 167 -5.19 12.29 8.86
CA LYS A 167 -5.26 10.87 9.21
C LYS A 167 -5.78 10.07 8.02
N PRO A 168 -4.99 9.92 6.94
CA PRO A 168 -5.44 9.20 5.78
C PRO A 168 -5.47 7.71 6.07
N ASN A 169 -6.28 6.98 5.32
CA ASN A 169 -6.12 5.53 5.22
C ASN A 169 -4.81 5.23 4.50
N ILE A 170 -4.29 4.03 4.68
CA ILE A 170 -3.11 3.55 3.97
C ILE A 170 -3.50 2.32 3.17
N VAL A 171 -3.10 2.28 1.91
CA VAL A 171 -3.14 1.08 1.07
C VAL A 171 -1.70 0.78 0.67
N ILE A 172 -1.30 -0.48 0.78
CA ILE A 172 0.02 -0.95 0.37
C ILE A 172 -0.21 -2.08 -0.63
N GLU A 173 0.23 -1.86 -1.86
CA GLU A 173 0.27 -2.87 -2.92
C GLU A 173 1.71 -3.38 -3.02
N VAL A 174 1.92 -4.68 -2.81
CA VAL A 174 3.23 -5.34 -2.89
C VAL A 174 3.48 -5.76 -4.33
N ILE A 175 4.48 -5.16 -4.96
CA ILE A 175 4.75 -5.30 -6.39
C ILE A 175 5.99 -6.16 -6.59
N ARG A 176 5.84 -7.30 -7.27
CA ARG A 176 6.96 -8.20 -7.60
C ARG A 176 7.28 -8.16 -9.09
N SER A 177 6.52 -8.89 -9.89
CA SER A 177 6.77 -9.08 -11.33
C SER A 177 5.96 -8.11 -12.19
N HIS A 178 4.80 -7.67 -11.70
CA HIS A 178 3.88 -6.81 -12.44
C HIS A 178 3.26 -5.73 -11.55
N PRO A 179 3.13 -4.48 -12.05
CA PRO A 179 2.32 -3.45 -11.40
C PRO A 179 0.83 -3.84 -11.41
N PRO A 180 -0.05 -3.14 -10.66
CA PRO A 180 -1.50 -3.28 -10.83
C PRO A 180 -1.88 -3.04 -12.29
N ASP A 181 -2.99 -3.59 -12.77
CA ASP A 181 -3.51 -3.21 -14.08
C ASP A 181 -4.02 -1.76 -14.10
N PHE A 182 -4.30 -1.22 -15.29
CA PHE A 182 -4.69 0.19 -15.44
C PHE A 182 -5.99 0.52 -14.70
N ASP A 183 -7.00 -0.36 -14.77
CA ASP A 183 -8.28 -0.15 -14.09
C ASP A 183 -8.11 -0.11 -12.57
N THR A 184 -7.30 -1.02 -12.03
CA THR A 184 -6.93 -1.04 -10.61
C THR A 184 -6.13 0.19 -10.23
N PHE A 185 -5.19 0.63 -11.07
CA PHE A 185 -4.44 1.86 -10.86
C PHE A 185 -5.36 3.09 -10.81
N GLU A 186 -6.33 3.20 -11.72
CA GLU A 186 -7.30 4.30 -11.69
C GLU A 186 -8.12 4.33 -10.40
N ARG A 187 -8.49 3.15 -9.90
CA ARG A 187 -9.19 2.99 -8.63
C ARG A 187 -8.32 3.42 -7.44
N LEU A 188 -7.05 3.06 -7.43
CA LEU A 188 -6.08 3.52 -6.43
C LEU A 188 -5.88 5.05 -6.47
N VAL A 189 -5.89 5.66 -7.67
CA VAL A 189 -5.87 7.13 -7.83
C VAL A 189 -7.14 7.76 -7.26
N GLU A 190 -8.31 7.15 -7.49
CA GLU A 190 -9.58 7.59 -6.90
C GLU A 190 -9.54 7.55 -5.36
N LEU A 191 -9.02 6.47 -4.76
CA LEU A 191 -8.81 6.40 -3.31
C LEU A 191 -7.85 7.48 -2.82
N SER A 192 -6.78 7.73 -3.57
CA SER A 192 -5.78 8.72 -3.17
C SER A 192 -6.35 10.14 -3.11
N LYS A 193 -7.27 10.48 -4.01
CA LYS A 193 -8.03 11.74 -3.95
C LYS A 193 -8.94 11.83 -2.74
N ASN A 194 -9.33 10.69 -2.18
CA ASN A 194 -10.23 10.56 -1.03
C ASN A 194 -9.46 10.26 0.28
N ASN A 195 -8.36 10.99 0.52
CA ASN A 195 -7.54 10.88 1.74
C ASN A 195 -7.00 9.47 2.01
N THR A 196 -6.52 8.79 0.97
CA THR A 196 -5.81 7.51 1.11
C THR A 196 -4.37 7.67 0.62
N PHE A 197 -3.41 7.28 1.44
CA PHE A 197 -2.02 7.19 1.05
C PHE A 197 -1.76 5.82 0.45
N VAL A 198 -1.47 5.75 -0.85
CA VAL A 198 -1.25 4.47 -1.54
C VAL A 198 0.24 4.26 -1.76
N LEU A 199 0.76 3.13 -1.31
CA LEU A 199 2.16 2.73 -1.45
C LEU A 199 2.29 1.62 -2.46
N PHE A 200 3.28 1.74 -3.35
CA PHE A 200 3.72 0.61 -4.18
C PHE A 200 5.01 0.07 -3.57
N PHE A 201 4.93 -1.06 -2.88
CA PHE A 201 6.04 -1.69 -2.19
C PHE A 201 6.67 -2.77 -3.06
N LEU A 202 7.71 -2.40 -3.80
CA LEU A 202 8.46 -3.26 -4.72
C LEU A 202 9.38 -4.23 -3.98
N ILE A 203 9.29 -5.52 -4.32
CA ILE A 203 10.15 -6.60 -3.86
C ILE A 203 10.90 -7.25 -5.04
N PRO A 204 12.12 -7.78 -4.84
CA PRO A 204 12.89 -8.43 -5.88
C PRO A 204 12.25 -9.74 -6.34
N GLU A 205 12.33 -10.04 -7.64
CA GLU A 205 11.74 -11.25 -8.23
C GLU A 205 12.52 -12.53 -7.90
N ASN A 206 13.85 -12.44 -7.73
CA ASN A 206 14.76 -13.58 -7.66
C ASN A 206 15.43 -13.79 -6.28
N ASP A 207 14.92 -13.17 -5.22
CA ASP A 207 15.46 -13.36 -3.87
C ASP A 207 14.39 -13.91 -2.94
N ASP A 208 14.36 -15.25 -2.82
CA ASP A 208 13.39 -16.00 -2.03
C ASP A 208 13.41 -15.72 -0.51
N ASN A 209 14.35 -14.89 -0.06
CA ASN A 209 14.50 -14.55 1.34
C ASN A 209 14.53 -13.04 1.61
N SER A 210 14.37 -12.18 0.59
CA SER A 210 14.41 -10.73 0.79
C SER A 210 13.04 -10.08 0.69
N VAL A 211 12.55 -9.62 1.84
CA VAL A 211 11.39 -8.72 1.96
C VAL A 211 11.76 -7.24 1.79
N GLU A 212 13.05 -6.96 1.58
CA GLU A 212 13.61 -5.61 1.38
C GLU A 212 14.21 -5.49 -0.02
N SER A 213 14.24 -4.28 -0.55
CA SER A 213 14.79 -3.94 -1.86
C SER A 213 15.63 -2.67 -1.77
N GLN A 214 16.40 -2.31 -2.80
CA GLN A 214 17.11 -1.01 -2.78
C GLN A 214 16.14 0.18 -2.86
N PHE A 215 14.88 -0.06 -3.24
CA PHE A 215 13.83 0.95 -3.34
C PHE A 215 12.96 1.03 -2.09
N ASN A 216 12.72 -0.10 -1.43
CA ASN A 216 11.86 -0.17 -0.26
C ASN A 216 12.53 -0.91 0.88
N ARG A 217 12.42 -0.37 2.08
CA ARG A 217 13.05 -0.95 3.25
C ARG A 217 12.21 -0.66 4.48
N ALA A 218 12.05 -1.66 5.33
CA ALA A 218 11.43 -1.49 6.63
C ALA A 218 12.50 -1.67 7.71
N TRP A 219 12.70 -0.68 8.57
CA TRP A 219 13.62 -0.85 9.69
C TRP A 219 13.12 -0.09 10.91
N ARG A 220 13.71 -0.42 12.06
CA ARG A 220 13.42 0.25 13.33
C ARG A 220 14.69 0.96 13.80
N LYS A 221 14.59 2.27 13.97
CA LYS A 221 15.58 3.07 14.73
C LYS A 221 14.89 3.50 16.03
N ASP A 222 14.33 4.70 16.05
CA ASP A 222 13.54 5.24 17.16
C ASP A 222 12.03 5.05 16.93
N ARG A 223 11.62 5.16 15.66
CA ARG A 223 10.31 4.75 15.13
C ARG A 223 10.51 3.69 14.06
N LEU A 224 9.42 3.02 13.71
CA LEU A 224 9.40 2.14 12.55
C LEU A 224 9.35 2.99 11.28
N GLN A 225 10.34 2.83 10.42
CA GLN A 225 10.45 3.60 9.18
C GLN A 225 10.31 2.67 7.98
N LEU A 226 9.36 3.00 7.12
CA LEU A 226 9.13 2.37 5.82
C LEU A 226 9.64 3.31 4.74
N ARG A 227 10.81 3.02 4.16
CA ARG A 227 11.23 3.73 2.95
C ARG A 227 10.44 3.21 1.76
N VAL A 228 9.90 4.13 0.97
CA VAL A 228 9.22 3.86 -0.29
C VAL A 228 9.73 4.76 -1.42
N SER A 229 9.75 4.23 -2.63
CA SER A 229 10.12 5.00 -3.81
C SER A 229 8.92 5.50 -4.62
N PHE A 230 7.80 4.76 -4.62
CA PHE A 230 6.62 5.07 -5.43
C PHE A 230 5.37 5.09 -4.57
N TYR A 231 4.57 6.15 -4.69
CA TYR A 231 3.33 6.30 -3.93
C TYR A 231 2.35 7.26 -4.62
N LEU A 232 1.07 7.18 -4.24
CA LEU A 232 0.04 8.17 -4.56
C LEU A 232 -0.36 8.95 -3.30
N MET A 233 -0.43 10.26 -3.45
CA MET A 233 -0.91 11.18 -2.42
C MET A 233 -1.75 12.28 -3.06
N ASP A 234 -2.93 12.55 -2.51
CA ASP A 234 -3.86 13.56 -3.02
C ASP A 234 -4.19 13.37 -4.54
N GLY A 235 -4.14 12.11 -5.01
CA GLY A 235 -4.35 11.76 -6.42
C GLY A 235 -3.16 12.00 -7.35
N MET A 236 -2.01 12.44 -6.82
CA MET A 236 -0.77 12.67 -7.55
C MET A 236 0.21 11.50 -7.37
N PHE A 237 0.93 11.15 -8.43
CA PHE A 237 1.94 10.09 -8.39
C PHE A 237 3.33 10.64 -8.12
N TYR A 238 4.05 10.01 -7.20
CA TYR A 238 5.39 10.41 -6.80
C TYR A 238 6.40 9.30 -7.04
N GLU A 239 7.57 9.68 -7.56
CA GLU A 239 8.78 8.87 -7.56
C GLU A 239 9.87 9.61 -6.78
N ALA A 240 10.41 9.01 -5.72
CA ALA A 240 11.45 9.62 -4.88
C ALA A 240 11.07 11.06 -4.45
N ALA A 241 9.85 11.19 -3.92
CA ALA A 241 9.22 12.47 -3.53
C ALA A 241 9.13 13.55 -4.62
N VAL A 242 9.41 13.23 -5.87
CA VAL A 242 9.16 14.11 -7.01
C VAL A 242 7.80 13.75 -7.59
N HIS A 243 6.89 14.71 -7.60
CA HIS A 243 5.62 14.57 -8.31
C HIS A 243 5.91 14.37 -9.80
N ILE A 244 5.40 13.28 -10.35
CA ILE A 244 5.44 13.02 -11.77
C ILE A 244 4.14 13.55 -12.37
N PRO A 245 4.20 14.64 -13.16
CA PRO A 245 3.02 15.31 -13.64
C PRO A 245 2.26 14.42 -14.62
N ASP A 246 0.93 14.46 -14.51
CA ASP A 246 0.02 14.00 -15.56
C ASP A 246 0.46 14.68 -16.86
N SER A 247 0.91 13.90 -17.84
CA SER A 247 1.43 14.43 -19.10
C SER A 247 0.27 14.89 -19.99
N GLY A 248 -0.51 15.90 -19.57
CA GLY A 248 -1.45 16.71 -20.35
C GLY A 248 -2.61 16.02 -21.08
N THR A 249 -2.59 14.71 -21.31
CA THR A 249 -3.55 14.03 -22.21
C THR A 249 -4.03 12.65 -21.79
N ASN A 250 -3.51 11.98 -20.74
CA ASN A 250 -4.23 10.87 -20.07
C ASN A 250 -3.49 10.38 -18.81
N ARG A 251 -4.25 9.82 -17.85
CA ARG A 251 -3.74 9.05 -16.69
C ARG A 251 -2.92 7.82 -17.09
N ARG A 252 -3.08 7.37 -18.34
CA ARG A 252 -2.35 6.24 -18.92
C ARG A 252 -0.85 6.52 -19.03
N GLY A 253 -0.43 7.77 -19.26
CA GLY A 253 0.99 8.13 -19.22
C GLY A 253 1.63 7.94 -17.85
N VAL A 254 0.92 8.29 -16.76
CA VAL A 254 1.39 8.07 -15.38
C VAL A 254 1.44 6.58 -15.05
N TYR A 255 0.43 5.83 -15.49
CA TYR A 255 0.44 4.38 -15.38
C TYR A 255 1.63 3.74 -16.12
N GLU A 256 1.90 4.15 -17.36
CA GLU A 256 3.04 3.68 -18.13
C GLU A 256 4.38 4.01 -17.46
N GLN A 257 4.47 5.13 -16.73
CA GLN A 257 5.62 5.46 -15.90
C GLN A 257 5.74 4.58 -14.66
N LEU A 258 4.63 4.27 -13.96
CA LEU A 258 4.64 3.27 -12.89
C LEU A 258 5.15 1.93 -13.44
N VAL A 259 4.59 1.47 -14.56
CA VAL A 259 4.98 0.21 -15.22
C VAL A 259 6.45 0.22 -15.60
N SER A 260 6.91 1.26 -16.28
CA SER A 260 8.32 1.41 -16.68
C SER A 260 9.24 1.53 -15.48
N GLY A 261 8.84 2.27 -14.44
CA GLY A 261 9.57 2.44 -13.20
C GLY A 261 9.75 1.10 -12.48
N VAL A 262 8.64 0.38 -12.25
CA VAL A 262 8.59 -0.94 -11.63
C VAL A 262 9.37 -1.97 -12.45
N LEU A 263 9.07 -2.15 -13.74
CA LEU A 263 9.70 -3.19 -14.57
C LEU A 263 11.20 -2.96 -14.75
N ASN A 264 11.63 -1.71 -14.95
CA ASN A 264 13.07 -1.41 -15.04
C ASN A 264 13.79 -1.59 -13.70
N THR A 265 13.08 -1.41 -12.58
CA THR A 265 13.61 -1.57 -11.23
C THR A 265 13.76 -3.05 -10.86
N VAL A 266 12.69 -3.83 -11.02
CA VAL A 266 12.68 -5.27 -10.69
C VAL A 266 13.74 -6.00 -11.51
N ARG A 267 13.86 -5.67 -12.82
CA ARG A 267 14.92 -6.21 -13.69
C ARG A 267 16.34 -5.81 -13.28
N LYS A 268 16.55 -4.61 -12.73
CA LYS A 268 17.87 -4.17 -12.23
C LYS A 268 18.25 -4.87 -10.93
N GLU A 269 17.29 -5.17 -10.06
CA GLU A 269 17.53 -5.91 -8.82
C GLU A 269 17.86 -7.38 -9.06
N ALA A 270 17.24 -8.00 -10.06
CA ALA A 270 17.58 -9.36 -10.53
C ALA A 270 19.05 -9.51 -11.00
N LEU A 271 19.73 -8.39 -11.32
CA LEU A 271 21.07 -8.37 -11.89
C LEU A 271 22.19 -7.97 -10.90
N SER A 272 21.92 -7.79 -9.61
CA SER A 272 23.02 -7.50 -8.67
C SER A 272 22.93 -8.10 -7.26
N PRO A 273 22.79 -9.43 -7.10
CA PRO A 273 22.98 -10.09 -5.80
C PRO A 273 24.29 -9.68 -5.11
N GLU A 274 25.37 -9.50 -5.88
CA GLU A 274 26.71 -9.13 -5.40
C GLU A 274 26.77 -7.68 -4.85
N LYS A 275 26.06 -6.72 -5.46
CA LYS A 275 25.96 -5.35 -4.92
C LYS A 275 25.08 -5.27 -3.68
N TYR A 276 24.02 -6.06 -3.61
CA TYR A 276 23.13 -6.11 -2.45
C TYR A 276 23.89 -6.63 -1.21
N GLN A 277 24.67 -7.71 -1.36
CA GLN A 277 25.54 -8.23 -0.30
C GLN A 277 26.67 -7.25 0.09
N ALA A 278 27.28 -6.55 -0.88
CA ALA A 278 28.28 -5.51 -0.60
C ALA A 278 27.73 -4.30 0.16
N THR A 279 26.47 -3.92 -0.09
CA THR A 279 25.79 -2.80 0.59
C THR A 279 25.38 -3.18 2.01
N ARG A 280 24.98 -4.45 2.23
CA ARG A 280 24.64 -5.00 3.55
C ARG A 280 25.88 -5.19 4.45
N SER A 281 27.04 -5.39 3.85
CA SER A 281 28.33 -5.65 4.53
C SER A 281 29.21 -4.40 4.65
N SER A 282 28.81 -3.28 4.05
CA SER A 282 29.57 -2.02 4.17
C SER A 282 29.38 -1.42 5.57
N PRO A 283 30.47 -0.98 6.24
CA PRO A 283 30.36 -0.28 7.50
C PRO A 283 29.48 0.95 7.31
N ARG A 284 28.50 1.12 8.22
CA ARG A 284 27.53 2.24 8.31
C ARG A 284 28.01 3.45 7.50
N THR A 285 27.31 3.77 6.40
CA THR A 285 27.40 5.11 5.81
C THR A 285 27.18 6.07 6.94
N THR A 286 28.26 6.72 7.37
CA THR A 286 28.28 7.56 8.55
C THR A 286 27.40 8.74 8.19
N ILE A 287 26.18 8.76 8.71
CA ILE A 287 25.36 9.96 8.73
C ILE A 287 26.15 10.90 9.63
N THR A 288 26.83 11.89 9.03
CA THR A 288 27.48 12.97 9.77
C THR A 288 26.36 13.78 10.44
N GLU A 289 26.11 13.49 11.71
CA GLU A 289 25.38 14.39 12.59
C GLU A 289 26.23 15.65 12.74
N ASN A 290 25.76 16.78 12.22
CA ASN A 290 26.32 18.07 12.58
C ASN A 290 25.98 18.32 14.05
N PRO A 291 26.95 18.43 14.98
CA PRO A 291 26.65 18.89 16.31
C PRO A 291 26.22 20.36 16.22
N SER A 292 24.99 20.62 16.62
CA SER A 292 24.49 21.96 16.90
C SER A 292 25.45 22.64 17.87
N LYS A 293 25.99 23.79 17.44
CA LYS A 293 26.78 24.69 18.29
C LYS A 293 25.91 25.15 19.47
N SER A 294 26.40 24.95 20.69
CA SER A 294 26.08 25.77 21.86
C SER A 294 27.05 26.95 21.93
#